data_AF-A0A9P6PIP4-F1
#
_entry.id   AF-A0A9P6PIP4-F1
#
_cell.length_a   1.000
_cell.length_b   1.000
_cell.length_c   1.000
_cell.angle_alpha   90.00
_cell.angle_beta   90.00
_cell.angle_gamma   90.00
#
_symmetry.space_group_name_H-M   'P 1'
#
loop_
_entity.id
_entity.type
_entity.pdbx_description
1 polymer ?
#
loop_
_entity_poly.entity_id
_entity_poly.type
_entity_poly.pdbx_seq_one_letter_code
_entity_poly.pdbx_strand_id
1 'polypeptide(L)'
;MSEQKQEYLAEKEYIDEKQDIECPSVVLEEEENSPIPEVAAIVSNKDDPSLPVMTFRYYVMAVVFSIILSFFNQFFWFRNHPMTISTLVIQLLSYPIGKIMAKVLPAGRLNPGPFSIKEHVL
;
A
#
# COMPACT_ATOMS: atom_id res chain seq x y z
N MET A 1 29.79 -23.88 16.72
CA MET A 1 28.83 -23.39 15.72
C MET A 1 27.40 -23.86 15.99
N SER A 2 27.21 -25.04 16.61
CA SER A 2 25.89 -25.57 17.02
C SER A 2 25.32 -24.88 18.27
N GLU A 3 26.17 -24.57 19.26
CA GLU A 3 25.73 -24.01 20.55
C GLU A 3 25.16 -22.59 20.43
N GLN A 4 25.84 -21.68 19.71
CA GLN A 4 25.33 -20.33 19.46
C GLN A 4 24.01 -20.34 18.66
N LYS A 5 23.82 -21.34 17.79
CA LYS A 5 22.56 -21.52 17.06
C LYS A 5 21.44 -22.00 17.98
N GLN A 6 21.75 -22.85 18.96
CA GLN A 6 20.78 -23.29 19.96
C GLN A 6 20.39 -22.16 20.91
N GLU A 7 21.35 -21.34 21.33
CA GLU A 7 21.10 -20.18 22.19
C GLU A 7 20.23 -19.14 21.47
N TYR A 8 20.51 -18.84 20.19
CA TYR A 8 19.66 -17.96 19.37
C TYR A 8 18.24 -18.51 19.16
N LEU A 9 18.09 -19.82 19.00
CA LEU A 9 16.77 -20.45 18.84
C LEU A 9 16.00 -20.43 20.16
N ALA A 10 16.66 -20.70 21.28
CA ALA A 10 16.06 -20.64 22.61
C ALA A 10 15.66 -19.21 22.99
N GLU A 11 16.47 -18.21 22.65
CA GLU A 11 16.13 -16.81 22.88
C GLU A 11 14.97 -16.36 21.97
N LYS A 12 14.93 -16.82 20.72
CA LYS A 12 13.81 -16.55 19.81
C LYS A 12 12.50 -17.20 20.31
N GLU A 13 12.56 -18.44 20.78
CA GLU A 13 11.42 -19.18 21.34
C GLU A 13 10.94 -18.56 22.66
N TYR A 14 11.88 -18.09 23.50
CA TYR A 14 11.56 -17.34 24.73
C TYR A 14 10.90 -15.98 24.47
N ILE A 15 11.32 -15.27 23.41
CA ILE A 15 10.71 -13.99 23.01
C ILE A 15 9.29 -14.21 22.47
N ASP A 16 9.09 -15.23 21.63
CA ASP A 16 7.77 -15.59 21.06
C ASP A 16 6.80 -16.01 22.18
N GLU A 17 7.25 -16.83 23.13
CA GLU A 17 6.45 -17.30 24.26
C GLU A 17 6.07 -16.15 25.21
N LYS A 18 6.98 -15.20 25.48
CA LYS A 18 6.64 -14.00 26.26
C LYS A 18 5.62 -13.12 25.54
N GLN A 19 5.72 -13.01 24.22
CA GLN A 19 4.83 -12.20 23.40
C GLN A 19 3.39 -12.74 23.42
N ASP A 20 3.22 -14.05 23.51
CA ASP A 20 1.90 -14.69 23.64
C ASP A 20 1.30 -14.58 25.05
N ILE A 21 2.13 -14.52 26.09
CA ILE A 21 1.69 -14.50 27.51
C ILE A 21 1.27 -13.09 27.96
N GLU A 22 1.79 -12.02 27.34
CA GLU A 22 1.54 -10.62 27.76
C GLU A 22 0.23 -9.99 27.24
N CYS A 23 -0.69 -10.76 26.63
CA CYS A 23 -2.03 -10.28 26.25
C CYS A 23 -3.17 -10.69 27.21
N PRO A 24 -3.27 -10.14 28.43
CA PRO A 24 -4.45 -10.30 29.27
C PRO A 24 -5.55 -9.26 28.95
N SER A 25 -6.49 -9.66 28.09
CA SER A 25 -7.95 -9.51 28.24
C SER A 25 -8.64 -8.18 28.63
N VAL A 26 -8.04 -7.01 28.43
CA VAL A 26 -8.77 -5.72 28.46
C VAL A 26 -8.97 -5.23 27.01
N VAL A 27 -10.14 -4.68 26.67
CA VAL A 27 -10.43 -3.91 25.43
C VAL A 27 -10.79 -4.71 24.17
N LEU A 28 -12.08 -5.03 24.00
CA LEU A 28 -12.68 -5.48 22.73
C LEU A 28 -12.66 -4.41 21.60
N GLU A 29 -12.05 -3.24 21.83
CA GLU A 29 -11.73 -2.24 20.79
C GLU A 29 -10.28 -2.36 20.27
N GLU A 30 -9.42 -3.17 20.90
CA GLU A 30 -8.03 -3.42 20.50
C GLU A 30 -7.90 -4.56 19.47
N GLU A 31 -8.98 -5.31 19.19
CA GLU A 31 -8.95 -6.48 18.31
C GLU A 31 -8.70 -6.14 16.83
N GLU A 32 -8.95 -4.89 16.41
CA GLU A 32 -8.59 -4.39 15.07
C GLU A 32 -7.16 -3.83 14.99
N ASN A 33 -6.49 -3.64 16.13
CA ASN A 33 -5.18 -3.02 16.18
C ASN A 33 -4.07 -4.05 16.36
N SER A 34 -2.88 -3.77 15.81
CA SER A 34 -1.75 -4.67 16.00
C SER A 34 -1.37 -4.70 17.49
N PRO A 35 -1.14 -5.89 18.09
CA PRO A 35 -0.64 -6.02 19.46
C PRO A 35 0.70 -5.30 19.68
N ILE A 36 1.45 -5.09 18.60
CA ILE A 36 2.75 -4.41 18.60
C ILE A 36 2.49 -2.90 18.44
N PRO A 37 2.79 -2.06 19.46
CA PRO A 37 2.45 -0.64 19.45
C PRO A 37 3.16 0.13 18.34
N GLU A 38 4.35 -0.30 17.93
CA GLU A 38 5.08 0.28 16.80
C GLU A 38 4.33 0.06 15.46
N VAL A 39 3.64 -1.07 15.31
CA VAL A 39 2.85 -1.42 14.11
C VAL A 39 1.48 -0.73 14.14
N ALA A 40 0.90 -0.59 15.33
CA ALA A 40 -0.32 0.19 15.52
C ALA A 40 -0.17 1.68 15.15
N ALA A 41 1.03 2.24 15.33
CA ALA A 41 1.28 3.66 15.10
C ALA A 41 1.52 4.02 13.62
N ILE A 42 1.91 3.04 12.78
CA ILE A 42 2.27 3.30 11.36
C ILE A 42 1.07 3.34 10.42
N VAL A 43 -0.03 2.64 10.74
CA VAL A 43 -1.23 2.59 9.91
C VAL A 43 -2.46 2.72 10.80
N SER A 44 -3.38 3.61 10.43
CA SER A 44 -4.67 3.68 11.10
C SER A 44 -5.56 2.52 10.65
N ASN A 45 -6.09 1.74 11.58
CA ASN A 45 -7.03 0.64 11.25
C ASN A 45 -8.45 1.13 10.96
N LYS A 46 -8.74 2.41 11.21
CA LYS A 46 -10.06 2.99 10.97
C LYS A 46 -10.16 3.47 9.52
N ASP A 47 -10.96 2.78 8.71
CA ASP A 47 -11.31 3.26 7.36
C ASP A 47 -12.38 4.35 7.44
N ASP A 48 -12.21 5.42 6.66
CA ASP A 48 -13.22 6.48 6.50
C ASP A 48 -14.05 6.22 5.23
N PRO A 49 -15.35 5.88 5.35
CA PRO A 49 -16.23 5.60 4.22
C PRO A 49 -16.65 6.85 3.45
N SER A 50 -16.43 8.06 4.00
CA SER A 50 -16.76 9.32 3.33
C SER A 50 -15.73 9.75 2.28
N LEU A 51 -14.54 9.14 2.31
CA LEU A 51 -13.48 9.43 1.35
C LEU A 51 -13.94 9.12 -0.07
N PRO A 52 -13.77 10.05 -1.03
CA PRO A 52 -14.20 9.84 -2.40
C PRO A 52 -13.40 8.70 -3.04
N VAL A 53 -14.13 7.73 -3.58
CA VAL A 53 -13.61 6.56 -4.30
C VAL A 53 -14.00 6.68 -5.77
N MET A 54 -13.19 6.16 -6.69
CA MET A 54 -13.49 6.12 -8.12
C MET A 54 -13.86 7.49 -8.71
N THR A 55 -13.04 8.51 -8.46
CA THR A 55 -13.26 9.84 -9.04
C THR A 55 -12.91 9.90 -10.52
N PHE A 56 -13.27 11.00 -11.20
CA PHE A 56 -12.90 11.22 -12.60
C PHE A 56 -11.39 11.14 -12.82
N ARG A 57 -10.59 11.77 -11.94
CA ARG A 57 -9.12 11.71 -12.03
C ARG A 57 -8.57 10.28 -11.90
N TYR A 58 -9.18 9.45 -11.06
CA TYR A 58 -8.80 8.04 -10.93
C TYR A 58 -8.99 7.29 -12.26
N TYR A 59 -10.15 7.43 -12.90
CA TYR A 59 -10.42 6.78 -14.19
C TYR A 59 -9.47 7.24 -15.30
N VAL A 60 -9.19 8.55 -15.37
CA VAL A 60 -8.26 9.10 -16.37
C VAL A 60 -6.86 8.49 -16.18
N MET A 61 -6.37 8.47 -14.94
CA MET A 61 -5.06 7.90 -14.61
C MET A 61 -5.00 6.39 -14.89
N ALA A 62 -6.03 5.64 -14.52
CA ALA A 62 -6.14 4.20 -14.76
C ALA A 62 -6.05 3.86 -16.25
N VAL A 63 -6.84 4.57 -17.07
CA VAL A 63 -6.86 4.34 -18.53
C VAL A 63 -5.52 4.71 -19.16
N VAL A 64 -4.97 5.89 -18.83
CA VAL A 64 -3.69 6.35 -19.38
C VAL A 64 -2.56 5.38 -19.03
N PHE A 65 -2.43 4.99 -17.76
CA PHE A 65 -1.38 4.06 -17.36
C PHE A 65 -1.57 2.65 -17.91
N SER A 66 -2.82 2.18 -18.02
CA SER A 66 -3.12 0.87 -18.62
C SER A 66 -2.68 0.82 -20.09
N ILE A 67 -2.96 1.88 -20.87
CA ILE A 67 -2.52 1.99 -22.26
C ILE A 67 -0.99 1.99 -22.35
N ILE A 68 -0.33 2.80 -21.53
CA ILE A 68 1.14 2.91 -21.52
C ILE A 68 1.79 1.57 -21.16
N LEU A 69 1.30 0.90 -20.12
CA LEU A 69 1.83 -0.38 -19.66
C LEU A 69 1.66 -1.46 -20.72
N SER A 70 0.44 -1.59 -21.27
CA SER A 70 0.15 -2.58 -22.31
C SER A 70 1.00 -2.34 -23.55
N PHE A 71 1.15 -1.08 -23.96
CA PHE A 71 2.02 -0.70 -25.08
C PHE A 71 3.46 -1.14 -24.83
N PHE A 72 4.07 -0.77 -23.71
CA PHE A 72 5.47 -1.13 -23.45
C PHE A 72 5.67 -2.63 -23.32
N ASN A 73 4.79 -3.32 -22.60
CA ASN A 73 4.88 -4.77 -22.44
C ASN A 73 4.79 -5.48 -23.80
N GLN A 74 3.86 -5.06 -24.66
CA GLN A 74 3.72 -5.67 -25.99
C GLN A 74 4.85 -5.26 -26.96
N PHE A 75 5.34 -4.03 -26.86
CA PHE A 75 6.39 -3.50 -27.72
C PHE A 75 7.75 -4.16 -27.47
N PHE A 76 8.08 -4.46 -26.20
CA PHE A 76 9.32 -5.16 -25.85
C PHE A 76 9.24 -6.68 -26.02
N TRP A 77 8.04 -7.24 -26.16
CA TRP A 77 7.83 -8.68 -26.27
C TRP A 77 8.58 -9.32 -27.46
N PHE A 78 8.57 -8.67 -28.63
CA PHE A 78 9.17 -9.22 -29.85
C PHE A 78 10.67 -8.92 -30.01
N ARG A 79 11.32 -8.38 -28.97
CA ARG A 79 12.75 -8.05 -29.02
C ARG A 79 13.61 -9.18 -28.45
N ASN A 80 14.86 -9.26 -28.91
CA ASN A 80 15.84 -10.26 -28.45
C ASN A 80 16.05 -10.26 -26.93
N HIS A 81 15.83 -9.13 -26.27
CA HIS A 81 15.83 -8.99 -24.81
C HIS A 81 14.53 -8.34 -24.36
N PRO A 82 13.49 -9.13 -24.02
CA PRO A 82 12.23 -8.59 -23.55
C PRO A 82 12.39 -7.97 -22.16
N MET A 83 11.81 -6.79 -21.98
CA MET A 83 11.74 -6.09 -20.70
C MET A 83 10.26 -5.91 -20.34
N THR A 84 9.83 -6.50 -19.23
CA THR A 84 8.47 -6.36 -18.72
C THR A 84 8.45 -5.28 -17.65
N ILE A 85 7.57 -4.30 -17.80
CA ILE A 85 7.35 -3.27 -16.79
C ILE A 85 6.36 -3.82 -15.76
N SER A 86 6.74 -3.78 -14.48
CA SER A 86 5.86 -4.17 -13.38
C SER A 86 4.85 -3.06 -13.06
N THR A 87 3.68 -3.44 -12.59
CA THR A 87 2.62 -2.52 -12.11
C THR A 87 3.10 -1.63 -10.96
N LEU A 88 4.13 -2.05 -10.20
CA LEU A 88 4.74 -1.25 -9.13
C LEU A 88 5.26 0.09 -9.63
N VAL A 89 5.78 0.16 -10.86
CA VAL A 89 6.28 1.42 -11.44
C VAL A 89 5.15 2.42 -11.62
N ILE A 90 3.96 1.92 -12.01
CA ILE A 90 2.76 2.75 -12.17
C ILE A 90 2.26 3.23 -10.82
N GLN A 91 2.25 2.36 -9.81
CA GLN A 91 1.85 2.72 -8.46
C GLN A 91 2.77 3.81 -7.87
N LEU A 92 4.09 3.73 -8.09
CA LEU A 92 5.02 4.79 -7.66
C LEU A 92 4.77 6.12 -8.39
N LEU A 93 4.43 6.07 -9.68
CA LEU A 93 4.15 7.25 -10.49
C LEU A 93 2.75 7.84 -10.25
N SER A 94 1.81 7.04 -9.77
CA SER A 94 0.43 7.49 -9.55
C SER A 94 0.34 8.54 -8.44
N TYR A 95 1.16 8.44 -7.39
CA TYR A 95 1.18 9.40 -6.30
C TYR A 95 1.54 10.84 -6.73
N PRO A 96 2.72 11.10 -7.35
CA PRO A 96 3.08 12.45 -7.76
C PRO A 96 2.12 12.99 -8.82
N ILE A 97 1.71 12.17 -9.79
CA ILE A 97 0.83 12.63 -10.87
C ILE A 97 -0.59 12.90 -10.34
N GLY A 98 -1.13 12.04 -9.48
CA GLY A 98 -2.42 12.26 -8.82
C GLY A 98 -2.45 13.55 -7.99
N LYS A 99 -1.34 13.85 -7.28
CA LYS A 99 -1.18 15.10 -6.53
C LYS A 99 -1.08 16.34 -7.43
N ILE A 100 -0.45 16.22 -8.59
CA ILE A 100 -0.43 17.30 -9.61
C ILE A 100 -1.83 17.49 -10.19
N MET A 101 -2.51 16.42 -10.56
CA MET A 101 -3.86 16.47 -11.12
C MET A 101 -4.86 17.08 -10.14
N ALA A 102 -4.74 16.80 -8.84
CA ALA A 102 -5.53 17.45 -7.79
C ALA A 102 -5.28 18.96 -7.65
N LYS A 103 -4.12 19.48 -8.09
CA LYS A 103 -3.84 20.92 -8.12
C LYS A 103 -4.25 21.60 -9.43
N VAL A 104 -4.22 20.87 -10.54
CA VAL A 104 -4.50 21.40 -11.89
C VAL A 104 -5.99 21.36 -12.22
N LEU A 105 -6.74 20.36 -11.75
CA LEU A 105 -8.17 20.27 -12.05
C LEU A 105 -9.00 21.30 -11.25
N PRO A 106 -10.03 21.89 -11.88
CA PRO A 106 -10.92 22.81 -11.21
C PRO A 106 -11.71 22.11 -10.10
N ALA A 107 -11.86 22.79 -8.96
CA ALA A 107 -12.63 22.31 -7.82
C ALA A 107 -14.09 22.01 -8.20
N GLY A 108 -14.65 20.91 -7.69
CA GLY A 108 -16.03 20.50 -7.96
C GLY A 108 -16.14 19.01 -8.32
N ARG A 109 -17.03 18.64 -9.24
CA ARG A 109 -17.28 17.23 -9.61
C ARG A 109 -16.06 16.52 -10.18
N LEU A 110 -15.13 17.27 -10.79
CA LEU A 110 -13.88 16.73 -11.35
C LEU A 110 -12.76 16.63 -10.30
N ASN A 111 -12.86 17.40 -9.22
CA ASN A 111 -11.89 17.46 -8.14
C ASN A 111 -12.62 17.65 -6.80
N PRO A 112 -13.20 16.55 -6.25
CA PRO A 112 -14.03 16.61 -5.05
C PRO A 112 -13.24 16.85 -3.76
N GLY A 113 -11.92 16.65 -3.79
CA GLY A 113 -11.07 16.83 -2.60
C GLY A 113 -9.61 16.46 -2.87
N PRO A 114 -8.76 16.48 -1.83
CA PRO A 114 -7.36 16.06 -1.93
C PRO A 114 -7.20 14.65 -2.49
N PHE A 115 -6.05 14.37 -3.12
CA PHE A 115 -5.74 13.03 -3.61
C PHE A 115 -5.63 12.05 -2.43
N SER A 116 -6.49 11.03 -2.44
CA SER A 116 -6.62 10.08 -1.34
C SER A 116 -5.86 8.78 -1.60
N ILE A 117 -5.61 8.00 -0.53
CA ILE A 117 -5.00 6.66 -0.62
C ILE A 117 -5.84 5.73 -1.49
N LYS A 118 -7.17 5.85 -1.46
CA LYS A 118 -8.09 5.03 -2.24
C LYS A 118 -7.94 5.25 -3.75
N GLU A 119 -7.57 6.47 -4.16
CA GLU A 119 -7.34 6.82 -5.57
C GLU A 119 -5.91 6.51 -6.04
N HIS A 120 -4.98 6.35 -5.09
CA HIS A 120 -3.60 5.95 -5.35
C HIS A 120 -3.48 4.48 -5.75
N VAL A 121 -4.33 3.63 -5.16
CA VAL A 121 -4.40 2.20 -5.47
C VAL A 121 -5.10 2.02 -6.81
N LEU A 122 -4.28 1.99 -7.87
CA LEU A 122 -4.65 1.77 -9.27
C LEU A 122 -4.38 0.33 -9.69
#